data_AF-A0A2D9CIF1-F1
#
_entry.id   AF-A0A2D9CIF1-F1
#
_cell.length_a   1.000
_cell.length_b   1.000
_cell.length_c   1.000
_cell.angle_alpha   90.00
_cell.angle_beta   90.00
_cell.angle_gamma   90.00
#
_symmetry.space_group_name_H-M   'P 1'
#
loop_
_entity.id
_entity.type
_entity.pdbx_description
1 polymer ?
#
loop_
_entity_poly.entity_id
_entity_poly.type
_entity_poly.pdbx_seq_one_letter_code
_entity_poly.pdbx_strand_id
1 'polypeptide(L)'
;MAIEKGLYQAPLGINEGPEEALEIEIVDPKEVTLSDGSVEISLMPDDEDDIESKFEDNLAEKLDEEELGKIADELMESVDADVQSRKEWADTYVEGLDVLGFKHEERTQPWEGACGVYSTVLAEAAIRFQAEAMAETFPAAGPVKTKVIGEEDEDTMEAAERVRADMNYELTENMVEYRPEHERLLYSLGLSGSAFKKVYYEPNMDRVCATYIPAEEVIVPYGASTIETAERVTHVMRKTKNELRKLQ
;
A
#
# COMPACT_ATOMS: atom_id res chain seq x y z
N MET A 1 -37.38 55.70 -45.66
CA MET A 1 -38.19 56.93 -45.65
C MET A 1 -39.41 56.70 -44.79
N ALA A 2 -39.50 57.38 -43.66
CA ALA A 2 -40.72 57.93 -43.05
C ALA A 2 -40.30 58.48 -41.69
N ILE A 3 -40.01 59.78 -41.68
CA ILE A 3 -39.82 60.62 -40.51
C ILE A 3 -41.22 61.06 -40.09
N GLU A 4 -41.60 60.88 -38.83
CA GLU A 4 -42.57 61.80 -38.22
C GLU A 4 -42.08 62.22 -36.83
N LYS A 5 -42.17 63.54 -36.64
CA LYS A 5 -41.58 64.37 -35.59
C LYS A 5 -42.73 64.83 -34.68
N GLY A 6 -42.40 65.05 -33.41
CA GLY A 6 -43.32 65.13 -32.28
C GLY A 6 -44.43 66.18 -32.27
N LEU A 7 -45.37 65.96 -31.35
CA LEU A 7 -46.23 66.97 -30.74
C LEU A 7 -46.03 66.95 -29.21
N TYR A 8 -45.68 68.11 -28.67
CA TYR A 8 -45.39 68.41 -27.26
C TYR A 8 -46.59 68.24 -26.32
N GLN A 9 -46.34 67.87 -25.06
CA GLN A 9 -46.58 68.75 -23.90
C GLN A 9 -45.83 68.24 -22.64
N ALA A 10 -45.01 69.09 -22.03
CA ALA A 10 -44.46 68.88 -20.68
C ALA A 10 -45.43 69.40 -19.62
N PRO A 11 -45.37 68.88 -18.38
CA PRO A 11 -45.26 69.81 -17.26
C PRO A 11 -44.31 69.37 -16.13
N LEU A 12 -43.47 70.34 -15.76
CA LEU A 12 -43.12 70.83 -14.41
C LEU A 12 -42.50 69.87 -13.38
N GLY A 13 -41.29 70.25 -12.98
CA GLY A 13 -40.43 69.52 -12.06
C GLY A 13 -40.76 69.64 -10.57
N ILE A 14 -40.04 68.82 -9.82
CA ILE A 14 -39.87 68.91 -8.37
C ILE A 14 -38.36 68.79 -8.10
N ASN A 15 -37.82 69.90 -7.63
CA ASN A 15 -36.61 70.14 -6.83
C ASN A 15 -35.39 69.23 -6.97
N GLU A 16 -34.29 69.88 -7.36
CA GLU A 16 -32.93 69.57 -6.92
C GLU A 16 -32.86 69.42 -5.39
N GLY A 17 -32.39 68.25 -4.95
CA GLY A 17 -31.70 67.99 -3.68
C GLY A 17 -30.54 67.06 -4.02
N PRO A 18 -29.37 67.19 -3.38
CA PRO A 18 -28.11 66.80 -3.98
C PRO A 18 -28.00 65.28 -4.16
N GLU A 19 -27.64 64.84 -5.37
CA GLU A 19 -27.05 63.52 -5.58
C GLU A 19 -25.69 63.52 -4.87
N GLU A 20 -25.65 62.97 -3.67
CA GLU A 20 -24.38 62.60 -3.05
C GLU A 20 -23.76 61.50 -3.91
N ALA A 21 -22.70 61.87 -4.61
CA ALA A 21 -21.81 60.92 -5.26
C ALA A 21 -21.23 60.01 -4.17
N LEU A 22 -21.72 58.77 -4.11
CA LEU A 22 -21.15 57.71 -3.32
C LEU A 22 -19.76 57.38 -3.91
N GLU A 23 -18.71 57.97 -3.36
CA GLU A 23 -17.33 57.52 -3.59
C GLU A 23 -17.13 56.19 -2.86
N ILE A 24 -17.03 55.11 -3.63
CA ILE A 24 -16.73 53.77 -3.14
C ILE A 24 -15.21 53.60 -3.21
N GLU A 25 -14.55 53.60 -2.06
CA GLU A 25 -13.12 53.30 -1.97
C GLU A 25 -12.95 51.80 -1.69
N ILE A 26 -12.55 51.03 -2.71
CA ILE A 26 -12.33 49.59 -2.59
C ILE A 26 -10.91 49.37 -2.06
N VAL A 27 -10.80 49.09 -0.75
CA VAL A 27 -9.50 48.85 -0.10
C VAL A 27 -9.15 47.35 -0.05
N ASP A 28 -10.14 46.45 -0.10
CA ASP A 28 -9.96 44.99 -0.20
C ASP A 28 -11.25 44.34 -0.80
N PRO A 29 -11.18 43.31 -1.67
CA PRO A 29 -12.36 42.75 -2.35
C PRO A 29 -13.33 41.99 -1.42
N LYS A 30 -13.04 41.93 -0.11
CA LYS A 30 -13.86 41.26 0.91
C LYS A 30 -14.63 42.22 1.84
N GLU A 31 -14.46 43.54 1.71
CA GLU A 31 -15.15 44.51 2.57
C GLU A 31 -15.59 45.74 1.77
N VAL A 32 -16.91 45.91 1.60
CA VAL A 32 -17.50 47.12 1.02
C VAL A 32 -18.01 47.99 2.16
N THR A 33 -17.31 49.10 2.43
CA THR A 33 -17.75 50.07 3.42
C THR A 33 -18.61 51.14 2.75
N LEU A 34 -19.83 51.35 3.27
CA LEU A 34 -20.71 52.44 2.85
C LEU A 34 -20.43 53.69 3.71
N SER A 35 -20.69 54.87 3.16
CA SER A 35 -20.38 56.18 3.78
C SER A 35 -21.13 56.47 5.09
N ASP A 36 -22.10 55.64 5.48
CA ASP A 36 -22.86 55.72 6.75
C ASP A 36 -22.22 54.90 7.90
N GLY A 37 -21.03 54.33 7.70
CA GLY A 37 -20.31 53.58 8.73
C GLY A 37 -20.95 52.23 9.09
N SER A 38 -21.97 51.79 8.33
CA SER A 38 -22.50 50.42 8.38
C SER A 38 -21.66 49.50 7.50
N VAL A 39 -21.24 48.37 8.07
CA VAL A 39 -20.52 47.30 7.35
C VAL A 39 -21.55 46.23 6.95
N GLU A 40 -21.79 46.07 5.65
CA GLU A 40 -22.47 44.87 5.14
C GLU A 40 -21.43 43.77 4.94
N ILE A 41 -21.41 42.83 5.87
CA ILE A 41 -20.61 41.61 5.75
C ILE A 41 -21.42 40.63 4.89
N SER A 42 -21.21 40.68 3.59
CA SER A 42 -21.64 39.61 2.70
C SER A 42 -20.69 38.42 2.90
N LEU A 43 -21.01 37.54 3.86
CA LEU A 43 -20.44 36.20 3.91
C LEU A 43 -20.92 35.46 2.65
N MET A 44 -20.12 35.54 1.58
CA MET A 44 -20.15 34.46 0.61
C MET A 44 -19.77 33.19 1.37
N PRO A 45 -20.54 32.09 1.26
CA PRO A 45 -20.04 30.82 1.75
C PRO A 45 -18.69 30.63 1.07
N ASP A 46 -17.64 30.43 1.87
CA ASP A 46 -16.37 30.00 1.33
C ASP A 46 -16.67 28.65 0.64
N ASP A 47 -16.88 28.67 -0.68
CA ASP A 47 -16.64 27.53 -1.57
C ASP A 47 -15.10 27.39 -1.72
N GLU A 48 -14.36 27.54 -0.62
CA GLU A 48 -13.11 26.81 -0.49
C GLU A 48 -13.56 25.43 -0.09
N ASP A 49 -13.38 24.48 -1.00
CA ASP A 49 -13.43 23.05 -0.77
C ASP A 49 -12.46 22.69 0.36
N ASP A 50 -12.80 23.04 1.60
CA ASP A 50 -12.32 22.38 2.79
C ASP A 50 -12.90 20.97 2.69
N ILE A 51 -12.20 20.14 1.93
CA ILE A 51 -12.31 18.70 2.05
C ILE A 51 -11.93 18.42 3.50
N GLU A 52 -12.93 18.47 4.40
CA GLU A 52 -12.90 17.83 5.70
C GLU A 52 -12.75 16.34 5.43
N SER A 53 -11.55 15.93 5.03
CA SER A 53 -11.16 14.54 4.99
C SER A 53 -10.82 14.17 6.41
N LYS A 54 -11.60 13.24 6.95
CA LYS A 54 -11.11 12.51 8.11
C LYS A 54 -9.86 11.77 7.67
N PHE A 55 -8.94 11.54 8.61
CA PHE A 55 -7.69 10.83 8.35
C PHE A 55 -7.89 9.46 7.66
N GLU A 56 -9.08 8.86 7.80
CA GLU A 56 -9.45 7.55 7.24
C GLU A 56 -10.23 7.62 5.92
N ASP A 57 -10.46 8.81 5.36
CA ASP A 57 -11.23 8.95 4.13
C ASP A 57 -10.43 8.49 2.90
N ASN A 58 -11.10 7.79 1.99
CA ASN A 58 -10.50 7.35 0.73
C ASN A 58 -10.26 8.55 -0.21
N LEU A 59 -9.00 9.01 -0.28
CA LEU A 59 -8.61 10.13 -1.15
C LEU A 59 -8.85 9.85 -2.64
N ALA A 60 -8.88 8.57 -3.05
CA ALA A 60 -9.13 8.23 -4.44
C ALA A 60 -10.56 8.58 -4.91
N GLU A 61 -11.51 8.76 -4.00
CA GLU A 61 -12.88 9.19 -4.33
C GLU A 61 -13.02 10.71 -4.39
N LYS A 62 -12.01 11.45 -3.92
CA LYS A 62 -12.03 12.92 -3.82
C LYS A 62 -11.15 13.61 -4.85
N LEU A 63 -10.12 12.92 -5.33
CA LEU A 63 -9.22 13.42 -6.38
C LEU A 63 -9.88 13.34 -7.76
N ASP A 64 -9.51 14.26 -8.65
CA ASP A 64 -9.97 14.22 -10.03
C ASP A 64 -9.32 13.08 -10.83
N GLU A 65 -9.98 12.65 -11.90
CA GLU A 65 -9.50 11.54 -12.73
C GLU A 65 -8.15 11.85 -13.41
N GLU A 66 -7.80 13.12 -13.66
CA GLU A 66 -6.54 13.51 -14.30
C GLU A 66 -5.37 13.38 -13.32
N GLU A 67 -5.52 13.84 -12.08
CA GLU A 67 -4.53 13.63 -11.02
C GLU A 67 -4.35 12.14 -10.67
N LEU A 68 -5.45 11.39 -10.55
CA LEU A 68 -5.39 9.95 -10.34
C LEU A 68 -4.65 9.22 -11.47
N GLY A 69 -4.88 9.63 -12.72
CA GLY A 69 -4.17 9.09 -13.88
C GLY A 69 -2.67 9.34 -13.81
N LYS A 70 -2.25 10.57 -13.49
CA LYS A 70 -0.82 10.91 -13.34
C LYS A 70 -0.14 10.08 -12.25
N ILE A 71 -0.77 9.94 -11.09
CA ILE A 71 -0.23 9.14 -9.98
C ILE A 71 -0.13 7.67 -10.38
N ALA A 72 -1.16 7.13 -11.04
CA ALA A 72 -1.16 5.75 -11.51
C ALA A 72 -0.03 5.48 -12.51
N ASP A 73 0.17 6.39 -13.48
CA ASP A 73 1.24 6.27 -14.48
C ASP A 73 2.64 6.32 -13.83
N GLU A 74 2.88 7.26 -12.89
CA GLU A 74 4.14 7.36 -12.16
C GLU A 74 4.44 6.08 -11.34
N LEU A 75 3.41 5.55 -10.66
CA LEU A 75 3.53 4.31 -9.89
C LEU A 75 3.83 3.11 -10.80
N MET A 76 3.14 3.01 -11.95
CA MET A 76 3.34 1.92 -12.91
C MET A 76 4.74 1.97 -13.52
N GLU A 77 5.21 3.14 -13.96
CA GLU A 77 6.57 3.32 -14.48
C GLU A 77 7.62 2.90 -13.44
N SER A 78 7.40 3.30 -12.19
CA SER A 78 8.31 2.97 -11.11
C SER A 78 8.33 1.47 -10.77
N VAL A 79 7.18 0.81 -10.80
CA VAL A 79 7.10 -0.65 -10.60
C VAL A 79 7.75 -1.40 -11.76
N ASP A 80 7.54 -0.94 -13.01
CA ASP A 80 8.16 -1.55 -14.19
C ASP A 80 9.70 -1.41 -14.15
N ALA A 81 10.21 -0.27 -13.68
CA ALA A 81 11.64 -0.08 -13.44
C ALA A 81 12.19 -1.09 -12.41
N ASP A 82 11.47 -1.32 -11.31
CA ASP A 82 11.88 -2.31 -10.30
C ASP A 82 11.84 -3.73 -10.85
N VAL A 83 10.81 -4.09 -11.63
CA VAL A 83 10.70 -5.40 -12.31
C VAL A 83 11.89 -5.62 -13.23
N GLN A 84 12.26 -4.61 -14.02
CA GLN A 84 13.38 -4.70 -14.93
C GLN A 84 14.71 -4.85 -14.18
N SER A 85 14.85 -4.21 -13.01
CA SER A 85 16.06 -4.31 -12.18
C SER A 85 16.34 -5.73 -11.67
N ARG A 86 15.29 -6.54 -11.44
CA ARG A 86 15.40 -7.92 -10.94
C ARG A 86 15.31 -9.00 -12.01
N LYS A 87 15.35 -8.62 -13.30
CA LYS A 87 15.19 -9.57 -14.41
C LYS A 87 16.26 -10.67 -14.39
N GLU A 88 17.53 -10.30 -14.20
CA GLU A 88 18.65 -11.26 -14.14
C GLU A 88 18.50 -12.26 -12.98
N TRP A 89 18.02 -11.78 -11.82
CA TRP A 89 17.73 -12.65 -10.68
C TRP A 89 16.59 -13.62 -10.99
N ALA A 90 15.52 -13.14 -11.63
CA ALA A 90 14.37 -13.98 -11.99
C ALA A 90 14.76 -15.05 -13.01
N ASP A 91 15.56 -14.71 -14.03
CA ASP A 91 16.05 -15.66 -15.02
C ASP A 91 16.93 -16.74 -14.35
N THR A 92 17.86 -16.33 -13.47
CA THR A 92 18.71 -17.25 -12.70
C THR A 92 17.88 -18.19 -11.80
N TYR A 93 16.83 -17.66 -11.18
CA TYR A 93 15.93 -18.45 -10.33
C TYR A 93 15.16 -19.51 -11.14
N VAL A 94 14.63 -19.15 -12.30
CA VAL A 94 13.93 -20.10 -13.20
C VAL A 94 14.88 -21.20 -13.66
N GLU A 95 16.08 -20.83 -14.11
CA GLU A 95 17.11 -21.81 -14.51
C GLU A 95 17.50 -22.74 -13.34
N GLY A 96 17.63 -22.20 -12.12
CA GLY A 96 17.93 -22.97 -10.92
C GLY A 96 16.82 -23.97 -10.55
N LEU A 97 15.55 -23.61 -10.72
CA LEU A 97 14.43 -24.52 -10.49
C LEU A 97 14.38 -25.67 -11.50
N ASP A 98 14.77 -25.42 -12.76
CA ASP A 98 14.78 -26.46 -13.78
C ASP A 98 15.86 -27.53 -13.50
N VAL A 99 16.94 -27.20 -12.77
CA VAL A 99 17.95 -28.17 -12.29
C VAL A 99 17.35 -29.21 -11.33
N LEU A 100 16.30 -28.85 -10.58
CA LEU A 100 15.64 -29.78 -9.65
C LEU A 100 14.86 -30.89 -10.37
N GLY A 101 14.47 -30.68 -11.63
CA GLY A 101 13.83 -31.71 -12.45
C GLY A 101 12.44 -32.14 -11.99
N PHE A 102 11.72 -31.30 -11.23
CA PHE A 102 10.35 -31.63 -10.80
C PHE A 102 9.33 -31.60 -11.95
N LYS A 103 9.64 -30.87 -13.03
CA LYS A 103 8.80 -30.84 -14.23
C LYS A 103 9.10 -32.06 -15.08
N HIS A 104 8.04 -32.74 -15.52
CA HIS A 104 8.17 -33.79 -16.53
C HIS A 104 8.42 -33.14 -17.88
N GLU A 105 9.61 -33.35 -18.44
CA GLU A 105 9.98 -32.86 -19.76
C GLU A 105 9.93 -34.01 -20.78
N GLU A 106 9.12 -33.86 -21.82
CA GLU A 106 9.16 -34.73 -22.99
C GLU A 106 10.41 -34.40 -23.81
N ARG A 107 11.47 -35.17 -23.60
CA ARG A 107 12.72 -34.97 -24.34
C ARG A 107 12.61 -35.55 -25.74
N THR A 108 12.97 -34.73 -26.72
CA THR A 108 13.09 -35.10 -28.13
C THR A 108 14.53 -35.38 -28.56
N GLN A 109 15.51 -35.07 -27.70
CA GLN A 109 16.93 -35.39 -27.89
C GLN A 109 17.44 -36.29 -26.77
N PRO A 110 18.30 -37.30 -27.06
CA PRO A 110 18.78 -37.72 -28.39
C PRO A 110 17.73 -38.41 -29.29
N TRP A 111 16.59 -38.85 -28.74
CA TRP A 111 15.41 -39.30 -29.49
C TRP A 111 14.13 -38.98 -28.69
N GLU A 112 12.96 -39.06 -29.34
CA GLU A 112 11.65 -38.82 -28.72
C GLU A 112 11.38 -39.83 -27.58
N GLY A 113 11.09 -39.31 -26.39
CA GLY A 113 10.90 -40.12 -25.18
C GLY A 113 12.22 -40.56 -24.53
N ALA A 114 13.34 -39.90 -24.81
CA ALA A 114 14.60 -40.19 -24.12
C ALA A 114 14.52 -39.83 -22.63
N CYS A 115 15.05 -40.69 -21.76
CA CYS A 115 15.06 -40.45 -20.32
C CYS A 115 16.02 -39.30 -19.96
N GLY A 116 15.51 -38.29 -19.25
CA GLY A 116 16.33 -37.32 -18.52
C GLY A 116 16.58 -37.82 -17.10
N VAL A 117 17.82 -37.73 -16.61
CA VAL A 117 18.14 -37.98 -15.20
C VAL A 117 18.56 -36.66 -14.58
N TYR A 118 17.86 -36.24 -13.53
CA TYR A 118 18.21 -35.09 -12.71
C TYR A 118 18.85 -35.57 -11.41
N SER A 119 19.76 -34.76 -10.87
CA SER A 119 20.37 -35.05 -9.57
C SER A 119 19.42 -34.65 -8.46
N THR A 120 19.06 -35.60 -7.58
CA THR A 120 18.17 -35.34 -6.44
C THR A 120 18.89 -34.72 -5.24
N VAL A 121 20.21 -34.55 -5.31
CA VAL A 121 21.04 -34.09 -4.16
C VAL A 121 20.60 -32.70 -3.68
N LEU A 122 20.26 -31.81 -4.61
CA LEU A 122 19.83 -30.45 -4.25
C LEU A 122 18.46 -30.46 -3.56
N ALA A 123 17.51 -31.24 -4.08
CA ALA A 123 16.19 -31.40 -3.46
C ALA A 123 16.29 -32.05 -2.08
N GLU A 124 17.12 -33.08 -1.93
CA GLU A 124 17.37 -33.72 -0.63
C GLU A 124 18.01 -32.75 0.37
N ALA A 125 18.98 -31.94 -0.06
CA ALA A 125 19.60 -30.91 0.77
C ALA A 125 18.58 -29.85 1.22
N ALA A 126 17.69 -29.40 0.32
CA ALA A 126 16.64 -28.45 0.65
C ALA A 126 15.63 -29.01 1.67
N ILE A 127 15.22 -30.27 1.51
CA ILE A 127 14.32 -30.95 2.45
C ILE A 127 14.98 -31.11 3.83
N ARG A 128 16.27 -31.48 3.87
CA ARG A 128 17.02 -31.59 5.13
C ARG A 128 17.14 -30.23 5.83
N PHE A 129 17.49 -29.18 5.08
CA PHE A 129 17.53 -27.81 5.59
C PHE A 129 16.18 -27.39 6.18
N GLN A 130 15.08 -27.62 5.44
CA GLN A 130 13.73 -27.31 5.91
C GLN A 130 13.42 -28.04 7.23
N ALA A 131 13.71 -29.33 7.32
CA ALA A 131 13.42 -30.14 8.51
C ALA A 131 14.24 -29.68 9.74
N GLU A 132 15.54 -29.42 9.56
CA GLU A 132 16.42 -28.95 10.64
C GLU A 132 16.05 -27.53 11.08
N ALA A 133 15.84 -26.62 10.12
CA ALA A 133 15.46 -25.24 10.41
C ALA A 133 14.11 -25.18 11.13
N MET A 134 13.13 -25.99 10.72
CA MET A 134 11.82 -26.02 11.37
C MET A 134 11.90 -26.48 12.83
N ALA A 135 12.73 -27.49 13.12
CA ALA A 135 12.93 -27.98 14.47
C ALA A 135 13.58 -26.92 15.39
N GLU A 136 14.48 -26.10 14.83
CA GLU A 136 15.18 -25.04 15.56
C GLU A 136 14.34 -23.77 15.73
N THR A 137 13.64 -23.32 14.68
CA THR A 137 12.84 -22.08 14.71
C THR A 137 11.50 -22.26 15.37
N PHE A 138 10.95 -23.49 15.37
CA PHE A 138 9.64 -23.79 15.91
C PHE A 138 9.70 -24.97 16.91
N PRO A 139 10.41 -24.80 18.05
CA PRO A 139 10.54 -25.85 19.06
C PRO A 139 9.21 -26.05 19.81
N ALA A 140 9.08 -27.21 20.47
CA ALA A 140 7.89 -27.53 21.27
C ALA A 140 7.62 -26.54 22.42
N ALA A 141 8.63 -25.80 22.87
CA ALA A 141 8.50 -24.77 23.90
C ALA A 141 7.95 -23.43 23.38
N GLY A 142 7.78 -23.28 22.06
CA GLY A 142 7.32 -22.07 21.40
C GLY A 142 8.45 -21.30 20.69
N PRO A 143 8.16 -20.65 19.55
CA PRO A 143 9.15 -19.94 18.72
C PRO A 143 9.68 -18.64 19.34
N VAL A 144 8.92 -17.98 20.22
CA VAL A 144 9.25 -16.65 20.74
C VAL A 144 10.13 -16.75 21.98
N LYS A 145 11.26 -16.05 21.95
CA LYS A 145 12.17 -15.85 23.09
C LYS A 145 12.21 -14.37 23.42
N THR A 146 12.07 -14.03 24.69
CA THR A 146 12.18 -12.66 25.18
C THR A 146 13.59 -12.38 25.70
N LYS A 147 14.06 -11.15 25.51
CA LYS A 147 15.33 -10.66 26.03
C LYS A 147 15.07 -9.30 26.66
N VAL A 148 15.34 -9.18 27.96
CA VAL A 148 15.22 -7.91 28.68
C VAL A 148 16.42 -7.03 28.29
N ILE A 149 16.16 -5.77 27.97
CA ILE A 149 17.18 -4.77 27.64
C ILE A 149 17.17 -3.76 28.79
N GLY A 150 18.23 -3.74 29.62
CA GLY A 150 18.34 -2.81 30.75
C GLY A 150 18.57 -3.53 32.07
N GLU A 151 18.07 -2.95 33.16
CA GLU A 151 18.09 -3.56 34.50
C GLU A 151 17.07 -4.70 34.57
N GLU A 152 17.52 -5.86 35.07
CA GLU A 152 16.69 -7.04 35.24
C GLU A 152 16.00 -6.97 36.61
N ASP A 153 14.83 -6.33 36.64
CA ASP A 153 13.94 -6.32 37.81
C ASP A 153 12.93 -7.47 37.76
N GLU A 154 12.42 -7.89 38.91
CA GLU A 154 11.38 -8.95 39.03
C GLU A 154 10.15 -8.62 38.16
N ASP A 155 9.67 -7.38 38.21
CA ASP A 155 8.55 -6.89 37.40
C ASP A 155 8.82 -6.99 35.88
N THR A 156 10.07 -6.72 35.45
CA THR A 156 10.44 -6.78 34.03
C THR A 156 10.54 -8.22 33.52
N MET A 157 10.98 -9.15 34.37
CA MET A 157 11.00 -10.57 34.07
C MET A 157 9.59 -11.15 33.98
N GLU A 158 8.70 -10.79 34.91
CA GLU A 158 7.29 -11.19 34.85
C GLU A 158 6.59 -10.66 33.59
N ALA A 159 6.84 -9.39 33.24
CA ALA A 159 6.31 -8.81 32.02
C ALA A 159 6.83 -9.52 30.76
N ALA A 160 8.13 -9.85 30.73
CA ALA A 160 8.74 -10.60 29.63
C ALA A 160 8.17 -12.02 29.50
N GLU A 161 7.91 -12.70 30.62
CA GLU A 161 7.29 -14.03 30.61
C GLU A 161 5.85 -13.95 30.08
N ARG A 162 5.08 -12.94 30.49
CA ARG A 162 3.72 -12.72 30.01
C ARG A 162 3.69 -12.49 28.49
N VAL A 163 4.56 -11.62 27.97
CA VAL A 163 4.65 -11.37 26.52
C VAL A 163 5.08 -12.62 25.77
N ARG A 164 6.02 -13.40 26.34
CA ARG A 164 6.45 -14.67 25.74
C ARG A 164 5.30 -15.67 25.65
N ALA A 165 4.54 -15.85 26.74
CA ALA A 165 3.43 -16.77 26.79
C ALA A 165 2.32 -16.37 25.81
N ASP A 166 1.98 -15.08 25.76
CA ASP A 166 0.94 -14.53 24.88
C ASP A 166 1.30 -14.68 23.39
N MET A 167 2.52 -14.28 23.01
CA MET A 167 2.97 -14.38 21.62
C MET A 167 3.14 -15.83 21.16
N ASN A 168 3.57 -16.73 22.05
CA ASN A 168 3.62 -18.15 21.72
C ASN A 168 2.22 -18.72 21.54
N TYR A 169 1.27 -18.39 22.41
CA TYR A 169 -0.13 -18.80 22.26
C TYR A 169 -0.73 -18.31 20.93
N GLU A 170 -0.47 -17.05 20.57
CA GLU A 170 -0.96 -16.48 19.32
C GLU A 170 -0.41 -17.25 18.11
N LEU A 171 0.90 -17.52 18.07
CA LEU A 171 1.54 -18.20 16.94
C LEU A 171 1.24 -19.70 16.86
N THR A 172 0.98 -20.38 17.98
CA THR A 172 0.77 -21.84 17.99
C THR A 172 -0.70 -22.23 17.96
N GLU A 173 -1.57 -21.51 18.66
CA GLU A 173 -2.99 -21.89 18.82
C GLU A 173 -3.92 -21.00 17.99
N ASN A 174 -3.75 -19.68 18.02
CA ASN A 174 -4.65 -18.77 17.29
C ASN A 174 -4.33 -18.75 15.78
N MET A 175 -3.05 -18.73 15.43
CA MET A 175 -2.54 -18.69 14.06
C MET A 175 -2.23 -20.09 13.50
N VAL A 176 -3.25 -20.92 13.34
CA VAL A 176 -3.10 -22.31 12.84
C VAL A 176 -2.39 -22.41 11.48
N GLU A 177 -2.51 -21.38 10.64
CA GLU A 177 -1.85 -21.32 9.32
C GLU A 177 -0.36 -20.96 9.41
N TYR A 178 0.09 -20.40 10.55
CA TYR A 178 1.47 -19.92 10.68
C TYR A 178 2.49 -21.03 10.47
N ARG A 179 2.24 -22.20 11.06
CA ARG A 179 3.15 -23.35 10.98
C ARG A 179 3.33 -23.88 9.55
N PRO A 180 2.28 -24.28 8.82
CA PRO A 180 2.44 -24.74 7.44
C PRO A 180 3.01 -23.66 6.51
N GLU A 181 2.66 -22.39 6.72
CA GLU A 181 3.23 -21.28 5.94
C GLU A 181 4.72 -21.07 6.26
N HIS A 182 5.13 -21.25 7.51
CA HIS A 182 6.55 -21.18 7.89
C HIS A 182 7.35 -22.35 7.31
N GLU A 183 6.79 -23.56 7.28
CA GLU A 183 7.42 -24.71 6.63
C GLU A 183 7.63 -24.47 5.12
N ARG A 184 6.61 -23.90 4.44
CA ARG A 184 6.72 -23.51 3.02
C ARG A 184 7.76 -22.42 2.79
N LEU A 185 7.82 -21.45 3.70
CA LEU A 185 8.83 -20.38 3.68
C LEU A 185 10.25 -20.95 3.75
N LEU A 186 10.52 -21.86 4.70
CA LEU A 186 11.85 -22.47 4.86
C LEU A 186 12.25 -23.29 3.64
N TYR A 187 11.31 -24.02 3.03
CA TYR A 187 11.56 -24.74 1.79
C TYR A 187 11.95 -23.80 0.65
N SER A 188 11.19 -22.72 0.45
CA SER A 188 11.50 -21.72 -0.56
C SER A 188 12.81 -21.01 -0.27
N LEU A 189 13.10 -20.66 0.98
CA LEU A 189 14.36 -20.04 1.38
C LEU A 189 15.56 -20.90 0.98
N GLY A 190 15.48 -22.22 1.16
CA GLY A 190 16.55 -23.15 0.77
C GLY A 190 16.81 -23.22 -0.74
N LEU A 191 15.81 -22.91 -1.57
CA LEU A 191 15.91 -22.97 -3.04
C LEU A 191 16.15 -21.60 -3.69
N SER A 192 15.39 -20.60 -3.26
CA SER A 192 15.38 -19.23 -3.78
C SER A 192 16.46 -18.35 -3.13
N GLY A 193 16.96 -18.72 -1.95
CA GLY A 193 17.85 -17.89 -1.14
C GLY A 193 17.16 -16.75 -0.38
N SER A 194 15.96 -16.36 -0.80
CA SER A 194 15.15 -15.30 -0.18
C SER A 194 13.73 -15.78 0.03
N ALA A 195 13.11 -15.39 1.13
CA ALA A 195 11.71 -15.67 1.41
C ALA A 195 11.15 -14.59 2.34
N PHE A 196 9.91 -14.18 2.12
CA PHE A 196 9.31 -13.07 2.86
C PHE A 196 8.07 -13.52 3.64
N LYS A 197 7.78 -12.84 4.74
CA LYS A 197 6.55 -13.03 5.51
C LYS A 197 5.94 -11.66 5.76
N LYS A 198 4.69 -11.47 5.34
CA LYS A 198 3.96 -10.23 5.56
C LYS A 198 3.01 -10.42 6.73
N VAL A 199 3.19 -9.58 7.75
CA VAL A 199 2.32 -9.50 8.92
C VAL A 199 1.36 -8.34 8.71
N TYR A 200 0.06 -8.60 8.75
CA TYR A 200 -0.99 -7.59 8.60
C TYR A 200 -2.23 -8.00 9.38
N TYR A 201 -3.03 -7.01 9.79
CA TYR A 201 -4.35 -7.27 10.35
C TYR A 201 -5.32 -7.59 9.22
N GLU A 202 -5.96 -8.75 9.26
CA GLU A 202 -6.93 -9.13 8.24
C GLU A 202 -8.36 -8.77 8.67
N PRO A 203 -9.07 -7.88 7.95
CA PRO A 203 -10.42 -7.45 8.34
C PRO A 203 -11.47 -8.57 8.35
N ASN A 204 -11.26 -9.65 7.58
CA ASN A 204 -12.23 -10.74 7.50
C ASN A 204 -12.17 -11.69 8.70
N MET A 205 -10.98 -11.88 9.27
CA MET A 205 -10.77 -12.80 10.38
C MET A 205 -10.62 -12.07 11.72
N ASP A 206 -10.62 -10.74 11.71
CA ASP A 206 -10.43 -9.87 12.87
C ASP A 206 -9.23 -10.26 13.74
N ARG A 207 -8.13 -10.67 13.08
CA ARG A 207 -6.89 -11.07 13.73
C ARG A 207 -5.67 -10.73 12.88
N VAL A 208 -4.51 -10.81 13.49
CA VAL A 208 -3.23 -10.67 12.81
C VAL A 208 -2.95 -11.94 12.01
N CYS A 209 -2.62 -11.76 10.73
CA CYS A 209 -2.23 -12.83 9.82
C CYS A 209 -0.76 -12.64 9.41
N ALA A 210 -0.02 -13.75 9.31
CA ALA A 210 1.39 -13.75 8.91
C ALA A 210 1.60 -14.72 7.75
N THR A 211 1.27 -14.27 6.54
CA THR A 211 1.29 -15.09 5.33
C THR A 211 2.69 -15.12 4.72
N TYR A 212 3.11 -16.30 4.24
CA TYR A 212 4.35 -16.42 3.47
C TYR A 212 4.14 -15.87 2.05
N ILE A 213 5.11 -15.10 1.58
CA ILE A 213 5.13 -14.55 0.22
C ILE A 213 6.39 -15.07 -0.49
N PRO A 214 6.23 -15.73 -1.64
CA PRO A 214 7.35 -16.12 -2.48
C PRO A 214 8.21 -14.93 -2.91
N ALA A 215 9.51 -15.14 -3.05
CA ALA A 215 10.43 -14.09 -3.46
C ALA A 215 10.07 -13.52 -4.85
N GLU A 216 9.50 -14.34 -5.73
CA GLU A 216 9.04 -13.87 -7.04
C GLU A 216 7.89 -12.85 -6.96
N GLU A 217 7.09 -12.84 -5.90
CA GLU A 217 5.93 -11.95 -5.74
C GLU A 217 6.27 -10.65 -4.99
N VAL A 218 7.49 -10.53 -4.45
CA VAL A 218 7.99 -9.33 -3.78
C VAL A 218 8.99 -8.61 -4.68
N ILE A 219 8.65 -7.38 -5.06
CA ILE A 219 9.46 -6.52 -5.92
C ILE A 219 10.08 -5.44 -5.05
N VAL A 220 11.42 -5.45 -4.97
CA VAL A 220 12.23 -4.49 -4.22
C VAL A 220 13.34 -4.00 -5.14
N PRO A 221 13.68 -2.70 -5.13
CA PRO A 221 14.82 -2.18 -5.86
C PRO A 221 16.12 -2.92 -5.49
N TYR A 222 16.85 -3.43 -6.49
CA TYR A 222 18.04 -4.26 -6.26
C TYR A 222 19.21 -3.53 -5.57
N GLY A 223 19.18 -2.19 -5.57
CA GLY A 223 20.16 -1.35 -4.89
C GLY A 223 19.97 -1.25 -3.37
N ALA A 224 18.83 -1.69 -2.83
CA ALA A 224 18.55 -1.59 -1.40
C ALA A 224 19.26 -2.71 -0.63
N SER A 225 20.09 -2.32 0.35
CA SER A 225 20.79 -3.29 1.22
C SER A 225 19.86 -3.90 2.28
N THR A 226 18.77 -3.21 2.61
CA THR A 226 17.78 -3.67 3.59
C THR A 226 16.40 -3.22 3.14
N ILE A 227 15.37 -4.02 3.42
CA ILE A 227 13.97 -3.72 3.06
C ILE A 227 13.53 -2.37 3.65
N GLU A 228 13.98 -2.03 4.85
CA GLU A 228 13.66 -0.76 5.54
C GLU A 228 14.24 0.47 4.84
N THR A 229 15.32 0.30 4.06
CA THR A 229 15.96 1.39 3.32
C THR A 229 15.49 1.47 1.88
N ALA A 230 14.66 0.52 1.44
CA ALA A 230 14.11 0.54 0.09
C ALA A 230 13.08 1.66 -0.03
N GLU A 231 13.17 2.45 -1.09
CA GLU A 231 12.18 3.50 -1.38
C GLU A 231 10.77 2.93 -1.57
N ARG A 232 10.69 1.69 -2.09
CA ARG A 232 9.43 1.00 -2.35
C ARG A 232 9.59 -0.51 -2.17
N VAL A 233 8.52 -1.12 -1.64
CA VAL A 233 8.37 -2.57 -1.52
C VAL A 233 7.00 -2.95 -2.07
N THR A 234 6.97 -3.56 -3.25
CA THR A 234 5.72 -3.91 -3.93
C THR A 234 5.45 -5.41 -3.80
N HIS A 235 4.24 -5.77 -3.40
CA HIS A 235 3.79 -7.16 -3.32
C HIS A 235 2.70 -7.42 -4.36
N VAL A 236 2.93 -8.38 -5.25
CA VAL A 236 1.97 -8.80 -6.27
C VAL A 236 1.00 -9.82 -5.70
N MET A 237 -0.24 -9.40 -5.43
CA MET A 237 -1.27 -10.27 -4.87
C MET A 237 -2.18 -10.86 -5.95
N ARG A 238 -2.11 -12.18 -6.14
CA ARG A 238 -3.02 -12.91 -7.03
C ARG A 238 -4.28 -13.32 -6.28
N LYS A 239 -5.31 -12.47 -6.33
CA LYS A 239 -6.60 -12.69 -5.67
C LYS A 239 -7.73 -12.88 -6.67
N THR A 240 -8.71 -13.70 -6.29
CA THR A 240 -9.96 -13.86 -7.03
C THR A 240 -10.84 -12.62 -6.86
N LYS A 241 -11.79 -12.40 -7.77
CA LYS A 241 -12.72 -11.27 -7.70
C LYS A 241 -13.52 -11.22 -6.39
N ASN A 242 -13.82 -12.38 -5.79
CA ASN A 242 -14.55 -12.46 -4.53
C ASN A 242 -13.69 -12.00 -3.34
N GLU A 243 -12.42 -12.38 -3.32
CA GLU A 243 -11.50 -11.94 -2.27
C GLU A 243 -11.24 -10.43 -2.34
N LEU A 244 -11.11 -9.86 -3.55
CA LEU A 244 -10.97 -8.41 -3.71
C LEU A 244 -12.19 -7.65 -3.17
N ARG A 245 -13.41 -8.13 -3.42
CA ARG A 245 -14.63 -7.51 -2.90
C ARG A 245 -14.79 -7.59 -1.39
N LYS A 246 -14.11 -8.52 -0.72
CA LYS A 246 -14.10 -8.63 0.74
C LYS A 246 -13.04 -7.74 1.38
N LEU A 247 -12.13 -7.19 0.57
CA LEU A 247 -11.06 -6.29 1.02
C LEU A 247 -11.41 -4.81 0.80
N GLN A 248 -12.43 -4.53 -0.01
CA GLN A 248 -13.07 -3.22 -0.20
C GLN A 248 -14.20 -3.03 0.79
#